data_AF-A0A251PD39-F1
#
_entry.id   AF-A0A251PD39-F1
#
_cell.length_a   1.000
_cell.length_b   1.000
_cell.length_c   1.000
_cell.angle_alpha   90.00
_cell.angle_beta   90.00
_cell.angle_gamma   90.00
#
_symmetry.space_group_name_H-M   'P 1'
#
loop_
_entity.id
_entity.type
_entity.pdbx_description
1 polymer ?
#
loop_
_entity_poly.entity_id
_entity_poly.type
_entity_poly.pdbx_seq_one_letter_code
_entity_poly.pdbx_strand_id
1 'polypeptide(L)'
;MTKQSEKFSADFVMGGMAALVSKSAAAPIERVKLLLQNQGEMIKRGQLKRPYMGVGDCFKRVFREEGVLSFWRGNQANVIRYFPTQAFNFAFKGYFKSIFGCSKEKDGYLKYFAGNVASGSAAGATTSLFLYHLDYARTRLGTDARGSSVNGQRQFRGILDVYSKTLSSDGIAGLYRGFGISIIGITLYRGMYFGIYDTMKPIVLVGSLEETYYSAPLL
;
A
#
# COMPACT_ATOMS: atom_id res chain seq x y z
N MET A 1 28.09 4.71 20.26
CA MET A 1 26.68 4.24 20.21
C MET A 1 25.70 5.37 19.88
N THR A 2 25.84 6.59 20.43
CA THR A 2 24.97 7.74 20.14
C THR A 2 24.93 8.17 18.67
N LYS A 3 26.08 8.32 17.99
CA LYS A 3 26.13 8.73 16.57
C LYS A 3 25.40 7.78 15.60
N GLN A 4 25.36 6.48 15.90
CA GLN A 4 24.70 5.49 15.05
C GLN A 4 23.19 5.47 15.24
N SER A 5 22.72 5.72 16.47
CA SER A 5 21.30 5.94 16.76
C SER A 5 20.79 7.24 16.14
N GLU A 6 21.58 8.32 16.21
CA GLU A 6 21.23 9.62 15.61
C GLU A 6 21.12 9.51 14.08
N LYS A 7 22.09 8.86 13.43
CA LYS A 7 22.05 8.62 11.98
C LYS A 7 20.84 7.78 11.58
N PHE A 8 20.54 6.71 12.31
CA PHE A 8 19.36 5.88 12.06
C PHE A 8 18.05 6.67 12.20
N SER A 9 17.92 7.49 13.26
CA SER A 9 16.73 8.34 13.45
C SER A 9 16.60 9.40 12.36
N ALA A 10 17.71 10.00 11.92
CA ALA A 10 17.73 10.95 10.82
C ALA A 10 17.29 10.30 9.50
N ASP A 11 17.86 9.14 9.15
CA ASP A 11 17.53 8.39 7.93
C ASP A 11 16.05 7.93 7.95
N PHE A 12 15.56 7.51 9.12
CA PHE A 12 14.15 7.15 9.32
C PHE A 12 13.20 8.33 9.08
N VAL A 13 13.52 9.51 9.64
CA VAL A 13 12.70 10.72 9.47
C VAL A 13 12.76 11.22 8.04
N MET A 14 13.94 11.25 7.42
CA MET A 14 14.11 11.67 6.03
C MET A 14 13.36 10.74 5.08
N GLY A 15 13.54 9.42 5.22
CA GLY A 15 12.81 8.43 4.44
C GLY A 15 11.30 8.50 4.66
N GLY A 16 10.88 8.78 5.90
CA GLY A 16 9.48 8.99 6.24
C GLY A 16 8.86 10.20 5.58
N MET A 17 9.50 11.36 5.71
CA MET A 17 9.03 12.62 5.12
C MET A 17 9.01 12.53 3.58
N ALA A 18 10.06 11.98 2.97
CA ALA A 18 10.10 11.76 1.52
C ALA A 18 8.93 10.89 1.04
N ALA A 19 8.63 9.81 1.76
CA ALA A 19 7.51 8.94 1.42
C ALA A 19 6.15 9.61 1.62
N LEU A 20 5.98 10.44 2.66
CA LEU A 20 4.75 11.20 2.90
C LEU A 20 4.50 12.22 1.78
N VAL A 21 5.55 12.94 1.36
CA VAL A 21 5.47 13.90 0.25
C VAL A 21 5.14 13.17 -1.06
N SER A 22 5.86 12.08 -1.36
CA SER A 22 5.63 11.27 -2.57
C SER A 22 4.21 10.71 -2.62
N LYS A 23 3.70 10.12 -1.52
CA LYS A 23 2.32 9.62 -1.45
C LYS A 23 1.29 10.72 -1.55
N SER A 24 1.56 11.89 -0.98
CA SER A 24 0.65 13.03 -1.07
C SER A 24 0.62 13.61 -2.50
N ALA A 25 1.74 13.65 -3.20
CA ALA A 25 1.80 14.03 -4.61
C ALA A 25 1.04 13.02 -5.50
N ALA A 26 1.14 11.72 -5.19
CA ALA A 26 0.44 10.65 -5.93
C ALA A 26 -1.03 10.46 -5.53
N ALA A 27 -1.50 11.05 -4.42
CA ALA A 27 -2.85 10.83 -3.91
C ALA A 27 -3.99 11.11 -4.92
N PRO A 28 -3.93 12.16 -5.77
CA PRO A 28 -4.97 12.41 -6.76
C PRO A 28 -5.16 11.28 -7.77
N ILE A 29 -4.06 10.75 -8.32
CA ILE A 29 -4.13 9.66 -9.31
C ILE A 29 -4.51 8.33 -8.64
N GLU A 30 -4.04 8.09 -7.41
CA GLU A 30 -4.46 6.94 -6.61
C GLU A 30 -5.96 6.97 -6.32
N ARG A 31 -6.52 8.15 -6.02
CA ARG A 31 -7.97 8.28 -5.80
C ARG A 31 -8.76 8.01 -7.08
N VAL A 32 -8.35 8.55 -8.22
CA VAL A 32 -9.02 8.29 -9.51
C VAL A 32 -8.96 6.80 -9.86
N LYS A 33 -7.81 6.14 -9.64
CA LYS A 33 -7.71 4.69 -9.76
C LYS A 33 -8.72 3.96 -8.88
N LEU A 34 -8.85 4.33 -7.60
CA LEU A 34 -9.80 3.69 -6.69
C LEU A 34 -11.25 3.88 -7.12
N LEU A 35 -11.62 5.07 -7.60
CA LEU A 35 -12.97 5.34 -8.13
C LEU A 35 -13.26 4.48 -9.36
N LEU A 36 -12.32 4.41 -10.31
CA LEU A 36 -12.47 3.58 -11.50
C LEU A 36 -12.52 2.08 -11.21
N GLN A 37 -11.69 1.60 -10.27
CA GLN A 37 -11.64 0.18 -9.89
C GLN A 37 -12.91 -0.25 -9.15
N ASN A 38 -13.50 0.62 -8.32
CA ASN A 38 -14.64 0.29 -7.48
C ASN A 38 -15.99 0.79 -8.04
N GLN A 39 -16.01 1.44 -9.21
CA GLN A 39 -17.24 2.04 -9.77
C GLN A 39 -18.40 1.04 -9.92
N GLY A 40 -18.12 -0.22 -10.27
CA GLY A 40 -19.15 -1.24 -10.39
C GLY A 40 -19.86 -1.52 -9.05
N GLU A 41 -19.09 -1.59 -7.96
CA GLU A 41 -19.64 -1.75 -6.62
C GLU A 41 -20.36 -0.47 -6.14
N MET A 42 -19.83 0.70 -6.49
CA MET A 42 -20.48 1.98 -6.20
C MET A 42 -21.85 2.10 -6.89
N ILE A 43 -21.98 1.63 -8.13
CA ILE A 43 -23.26 1.59 -8.87
C ILE A 43 -24.23 0.64 -8.17
N LYS A 44 -23.81 -0.57 -7.81
CA LYS A 44 -24.64 -1.55 -7.09
C LYS A 44 -25.19 -1.00 -5.77
N ARG A 45 -24.41 -0.18 -5.06
CA ARG A 45 -24.80 0.46 -3.80
C ARG A 45 -25.59 1.77 -3.98
N GLY A 46 -25.87 2.18 -5.21
CA GLY A 46 -26.53 3.47 -5.51
C GLY A 46 -25.66 4.69 -5.23
N GLN A 47 -24.35 4.51 -5.02
CA GLN A 47 -23.39 5.59 -4.74
C GLN A 47 -22.82 6.21 -6.03
N LEU A 48 -23.13 5.64 -7.19
CA LEU A 48 -22.78 6.15 -8.50
C LEU A 48 -23.91 5.91 -9.49
N LYS A 49 -24.45 6.99 -10.05
CA LYS A 49 -25.56 6.91 -11.03
C LYS A 49 -25.10 6.43 -12.40
N ARG A 50 -23.91 6.83 -12.83
CA ARG A 50 -23.35 6.49 -14.14
C ARG A 50 -21.86 6.16 -14.06
N PRO A 51 -21.40 5.12 -14.77
CA PRO A 51 -19.99 4.72 -14.76
C PRO A 51 -19.10 5.86 -15.28
N TYR A 52 -17.83 5.83 -14.86
CA TYR A 52 -16.76 6.67 -15.38
C TYR A 52 -16.32 6.16 -16.76
N MET A 53 -16.33 7.05 -17.76
CA MET A 53 -15.96 6.70 -19.15
C MET A 53 -14.45 6.53 -19.33
N GLY A 54 -13.67 6.99 -18.36
CA GLY A 54 -12.22 6.88 -18.36
C GLY A 54 -11.59 7.77 -17.30
N VAL A 55 -10.25 7.80 -17.30
CA VAL A 55 -9.45 8.58 -16.35
C VAL A 55 -9.76 10.07 -16.43
N GLY A 56 -9.72 10.66 -17.63
CA GLY A 56 -9.97 12.10 -17.81
C GLY A 56 -11.38 12.53 -17.41
N ASP A 57 -12.39 11.72 -17.73
CA ASP A 57 -13.78 11.96 -17.32
C ASP A 57 -13.96 11.85 -15.79
N CYS A 58 -13.31 10.87 -15.15
CA CYS A 58 -13.29 10.76 -13.69
C CYS A 58 -12.66 12.00 -13.04
N PHE A 59 -11.50 12.44 -13.51
CA PHE A 59 -10.86 13.68 -13.03
C PHE A 59 -11.78 14.89 -13.18
N LYS A 60 -12.35 15.10 -14.36
CA LYS A 60 -13.23 16.24 -14.66
C LYS A 60 -14.46 16.27 -13.75
N ARG A 61 -15.10 15.12 -13.55
CA ARG A 61 -16.27 14.98 -12.67
C ARG A 61 -15.94 15.25 -11.22
N VAL A 62 -14.89 14.61 -10.71
CA VAL A 62 -14.44 14.81 -9.33
C VAL A 62 -14.10 16.28 -9.07
N PHE A 63 -13.37 16.92 -9.98
CA PHE A 63 -13.03 18.34 -9.85
C PHE A 63 -14.28 19.22 -9.82
N ARG A 64 -15.24 19.01 -10.73
CA ARG A 64 -16.46 19.82 -10.86
C ARG A 64 -17.47 19.57 -9.72
N GLU A 65 -17.62 18.33 -9.28
CA GLU A 65 -18.67 17.92 -8.34
C GLU A 65 -18.21 18.00 -6.87
N GLU A 66 -16.91 17.88 -6.61
CA GLU A 66 -16.38 17.82 -5.24
C GLU A 66 -15.30 18.86 -4.90
N GLY A 67 -14.70 19.48 -5.92
CA GLY A 67 -13.59 20.41 -5.77
C GLY A 67 -12.22 19.74 -5.63
N VAL A 68 -11.16 20.54 -5.71
CA VAL A 68 -9.75 20.10 -5.77
C VAL A 68 -9.32 19.31 -4.53
N LEU A 69 -9.67 19.77 -3.34
CA LEU A 69 -9.25 19.12 -2.09
C LEU A 69 -9.79 17.69 -1.96
N SER A 70 -10.85 17.35 -2.69
CA SER A 70 -11.41 16.00 -2.68
C SER A 70 -10.42 14.95 -3.17
N PHE A 71 -9.46 15.31 -4.05
CA PHE A 71 -8.46 14.37 -4.57
C PHE A 71 -7.59 13.72 -3.48
N TRP A 72 -7.43 14.35 -2.33
CA TRP A 72 -6.70 13.81 -1.17
C TRP A 72 -7.59 13.07 -0.17
N ARG A 73 -8.87 12.85 -0.49
CA ARG A 73 -9.78 12.11 0.38
C ARG A 73 -9.31 10.67 0.53
N GLY A 74 -9.16 10.24 1.78
CA GLY A 74 -8.56 8.94 2.13
C GLY A 74 -7.04 8.97 2.29
N ASN A 75 -6.33 10.03 1.86
CA ASN A 75 -4.87 10.11 2.02
C ASN A 75 -4.43 10.19 3.49
N GLN A 76 -5.28 10.71 4.38
CA GLN A 76 -5.02 10.72 5.82
C GLN A 76 -4.72 9.31 6.36
N ALA A 77 -5.43 8.28 5.87
CA ALA A 77 -5.19 6.90 6.27
C ALA A 77 -3.82 6.39 5.79
N ASN A 78 -3.29 6.91 4.67
CA ASN A 78 -1.94 6.57 4.22
C ASN A 78 -0.86 7.14 5.11
N VAL A 79 -1.04 8.40 5.50
CA VAL A 79 -0.08 9.10 6.36
C VAL A 79 -0.03 8.37 7.71
N ILE A 80 -1.19 8.08 8.29
CA ILE A 80 -1.30 7.33 9.54
C ILE A 80 -0.68 5.94 9.40
N ARG A 81 -0.96 5.23 8.31
CA ARG A 81 -0.46 3.86 8.06
C ARG A 81 1.06 3.81 7.89
N TYR A 82 1.69 4.87 7.41
CA TYR A 82 3.10 4.85 7.06
C TYR A 82 3.98 4.53 8.28
N PHE A 83 3.80 5.24 9.39
CA PHE A 83 4.62 5.06 10.59
C PHE A 83 4.52 3.65 11.19
N PRO A 84 3.32 3.08 11.44
CA PRO A 84 3.17 1.69 11.88
C PRO A 84 3.74 0.68 10.90
N THR A 85 3.59 0.91 9.58
CA THR A 85 4.15 0.00 8.58
C THR A 85 5.67 -0.08 8.71
N GLN A 86 6.33 1.06 8.91
CA GLN A 86 7.77 1.07 9.10
C GLN A 86 8.18 0.43 10.42
N ALA A 87 7.48 0.72 11.51
CA ALA A 87 7.74 0.07 12.80
C ALA A 87 7.66 -1.46 12.70
N PHE A 88 6.63 -2.00 12.05
CA PHE A 88 6.48 -3.44 11.86
C PHE A 88 7.49 -4.02 10.87
N ASN A 89 7.85 -3.30 9.81
CA ASN A 89 8.93 -3.73 8.93
C ASN A 89 10.25 -3.87 9.71
N PHE A 90 10.59 -2.92 10.59
CA PHE A 90 11.78 -3.03 11.43
C PHE A 90 11.70 -4.20 12.42
N ALA A 91 10.55 -4.38 13.07
CA ALA A 91 10.36 -5.45 14.06
C ALA A 91 10.39 -6.85 13.43
N PHE A 92 9.71 -7.05 12.30
CA PHE A 92 9.44 -8.37 11.76
C PHE A 92 10.43 -8.82 10.68
N LYS A 93 11.09 -7.89 9.97
CA LYS A 93 12.03 -8.26 8.89
C LYS A 93 13.20 -9.10 9.40
N GLY A 94 13.77 -8.75 10.56
CA GLY A 94 14.83 -9.53 11.20
C GLY A 94 14.34 -10.90 11.66
N TYR A 95 13.21 -10.93 12.37
CA TYR A 95 12.59 -12.14 12.92
C TYR A 95 12.23 -13.19 11.86
N PHE A 96 11.54 -12.80 10.80
CA PHE A 96 11.16 -13.75 9.74
C PHE A 96 12.33 -14.15 8.85
N LYS A 97 13.33 -13.27 8.69
CA LYS A 97 14.58 -13.63 8.01
C LYS A 97 15.41 -14.62 8.82
N SER A 98 15.37 -14.58 10.15
CA SER A 98 16.05 -15.60 10.97
C SER A 98 15.35 -16.96 10.95
N ILE A 99 14.03 -17.00 10.75
CA ILE A 99 13.26 -18.26 10.73
C ILE A 99 13.32 -18.95 9.36
N PHE A 100 13.19 -18.19 8.28
CA PHE A 100 13.11 -18.73 6.91
C PHE A 100 14.34 -18.39 6.05
N GLY A 101 15.39 -17.84 6.65
CA GLY A 101 16.60 -17.42 5.94
C GLY A 101 17.43 -18.61 5.50
N CYS A 102 17.26 -19.00 4.24
CA CYS A 102 18.17 -19.92 3.56
C CYS A 102 19.33 -19.14 2.94
N SER A 103 20.49 -19.77 2.74
CA SER A 103 21.61 -19.18 1.99
C SER A 103 21.62 -19.68 0.54
N LYS A 104 21.86 -18.77 -0.41
CA LYS A 104 21.98 -19.10 -1.83
C LYS A 104 23.14 -20.07 -2.11
N GLU A 105 24.25 -19.94 -1.38
CA GLU A 105 25.43 -20.80 -1.56
C GLU A 105 25.27 -22.19 -0.92
N LYS A 106 24.54 -22.30 0.20
CA LYS A 106 24.44 -23.55 0.97
C LYS A 106 23.23 -24.40 0.59
N ASP A 107 22.08 -23.77 0.31
CA ASP A 107 20.79 -24.46 0.18
C ASP A 107 20.29 -24.56 -1.26
N GLY A 108 20.98 -23.90 -2.20
CA GLY A 108 20.58 -23.79 -3.60
C GLY A 108 19.53 -22.71 -3.85
N TYR A 109 19.51 -22.21 -5.08
CA TYR A 109 18.71 -21.05 -5.48
C TYR A 109 17.21 -21.21 -5.20
N LEU A 110 16.64 -22.39 -5.47
CA LEU A 110 15.21 -22.62 -5.30
C LEU A 110 14.77 -22.53 -3.83
N LYS A 111 15.57 -23.06 -2.90
CA LYS A 111 15.29 -22.98 -1.45
C LYS A 111 15.50 -21.56 -0.92
N TYR A 112 16.53 -20.86 -1.40
CA TYR A 112 16.74 -19.44 -1.11
C TYR A 112 15.56 -18.58 -1.54
N PHE A 113 15.10 -18.76 -2.79
CA PHE A 113 13.96 -18.05 -3.33
C PHE A 113 12.68 -18.35 -2.53
N ALA A 114 12.39 -19.63 -2.29
CA ALA A 114 11.24 -20.05 -1.49
C ALA A 114 11.28 -19.47 -0.06
N GLY A 115 12.44 -19.48 0.60
CA GLY A 115 12.63 -18.90 1.93
C GLY A 115 12.44 -17.38 1.97
N ASN A 116 12.89 -16.66 0.94
CA ASN A 116 12.67 -15.22 0.82
C ASN A 116 11.21 -14.86 0.55
N VAL A 117 10.53 -15.63 -0.30
CA VAL A 117 9.09 -15.45 -0.53
C VAL A 117 8.32 -15.77 0.75
N ALA A 118 8.63 -16.88 1.43
CA ALA A 118 7.97 -17.29 2.67
C ALA A 118 8.19 -16.27 3.81
N SER A 119 9.44 -15.86 4.09
CA SER A 119 9.73 -14.82 5.08
C SER A 119 9.02 -13.51 4.73
N GLY A 120 9.03 -13.15 3.45
CA GLY A 120 8.43 -11.93 2.98
C GLY A 120 6.91 -11.90 3.11
N SER A 121 6.26 -13.00 2.72
CA SER A 121 4.83 -13.20 2.88
C SER A 121 4.41 -13.27 4.33
N ALA A 122 5.17 -13.96 5.19
CA ALA A 122 4.90 -14.03 6.63
C ALA A 122 5.00 -12.65 7.28
N ALA A 123 6.09 -11.91 7.04
CA ALA A 123 6.25 -10.54 7.52
C ALA A 123 5.14 -9.61 7.00
N GLY A 124 4.78 -9.76 5.71
CA GLY A 124 3.69 -9.02 5.09
C GLY A 124 2.33 -9.33 5.69
N ALA A 125 2.05 -10.60 5.99
CA ALA A 125 0.80 -11.04 6.59
C ALA A 125 0.67 -10.56 8.04
N THR A 126 1.74 -10.66 8.84
CA THR A 126 1.74 -10.13 10.21
C THR A 126 1.57 -8.61 10.22
N THR A 127 2.27 -7.89 9.34
CA THR A 127 2.08 -6.43 9.22
C THR A 127 0.66 -6.09 8.79
N SER A 128 0.11 -6.83 7.83
CA SER A 128 -1.26 -6.64 7.36
C SER A 128 -2.28 -6.97 8.45
N LEU A 129 -2.03 -7.95 9.31
CA LEU A 129 -2.92 -8.26 10.43
C LEU A 129 -3.14 -7.03 11.32
N PHE A 130 -2.12 -6.21 11.54
CA PHE A 130 -2.25 -4.99 12.34
C PHE A 130 -2.72 -3.78 11.54
N LEU A 131 -2.52 -3.74 10.22
CA LEU A 131 -2.71 -2.51 9.43
C LEU A 131 -3.83 -2.58 8.39
N TYR A 132 -4.41 -3.76 8.15
CA TYR A 132 -5.43 -3.95 7.12
C TYR A 132 -6.67 -3.09 7.38
N HIS A 133 -7.02 -2.86 8.65
CA HIS A 133 -8.12 -1.97 9.01
C HIS A 133 -7.91 -0.51 8.54
N LEU A 134 -6.65 -0.05 8.38
CA LEU A 134 -6.34 1.28 7.82
C LEU A 134 -6.48 1.28 6.30
N ASP A 135 -6.07 0.20 5.62
CA ASP A 135 -6.26 0.03 4.17
C ASP A 135 -7.75 0.00 3.81
N TYR A 136 -8.54 -0.67 4.63
CA TYR A 136 -9.99 -0.67 4.54
C TYR A 136 -10.55 0.76 4.64
N ALA A 137 -10.19 1.49 5.70
CA ALA A 137 -10.67 2.86 5.90
C ALA A 137 -10.24 3.81 4.78
N ARG A 138 -8.99 3.68 4.31
CA ARG A 138 -8.43 4.41 3.17
C ARG A 138 -9.28 4.19 1.92
N THR A 139 -9.58 2.93 1.61
CA THR A 139 -10.34 2.56 0.42
C THR A 139 -11.77 3.09 0.49
N ARG A 140 -12.47 2.87 1.61
CA ARG A 140 -13.84 3.34 1.81
C ARG A 140 -13.96 4.86 1.68
N LEU A 141 -13.01 5.62 2.24
CA LEU A 141 -12.99 7.08 2.08
C LEU A 141 -12.60 7.54 0.67
N GLY A 142 -11.64 6.87 0.05
CA GLY A 142 -11.17 7.20 -1.30
C GLY A 142 -12.27 7.03 -2.35
N THR A 143 -13.12 6.00 -2.17
CA THR A 143 -14.27 5.72 -3.04
C THR A 143 -15.53 6.53 -2.69
N ASP A 144 -15.55 7.25 -1.57
CA ASP A 144 -16.70 8.05 -1.13
C ASP A 144 -16.74 9.39 -1.87
N ALA A 145 -17.53 9.45 -2.96
CA ALA A 145 -17.66 10.60 -3.85
C ALA A 145 -19.00 11.35 -3.63
N ARG A 146 -18.96 12.69 -3.48
CA ARG A 146 -20.18 13.52 -3.25
C ARG A 146 -21.13 13.54 -4.43
N GLY A 147 -20.62 13.74 -5.63
CA GLY A 147 -21.45 14.02 -6.82
C GLY A 147 -22.24 12.83 -7.36
N SER A 148 -22.06 11.66 -6.74
CA SER A 148 -22.54 10.38 -7.24
C SER A 148 -23.53 9.68 -6.28
N SER A 149 -23.64 10.17 -5.04
CA SER A 149 -24.59 9.69 -4.02
C SER A 149 -26.02 10.16 -4.32
N VAL A 150 -27.03 9.31 -4.10
CA VAL A 150 -28.47 9.60 -4.33
C VAL A 150 -28.92 10.94 -3.70
N ASN A 151 -28.32 11.32 -2.57
CA ASN A 151 -28.65 12.53 -1.82
C ASN A 151 -27.59 13.65 -1.88
N GLY A 152 -26.55 13.52 -2.73
CA GLY A 152 -25.45 14.50 -2.84
C GLY A 152 -24.57 14.63 -1.57
N GLN A 153 -24.78 13.75 -0.59
CA GLN A 153 -24.07 13.74 0.70
C GLN A 153 -23.05 12.59 0.73
N ARG A 154 -21.93 12.84 1.42
CA ARG A 154 -20.88 11.85 1.66
C ARG A 154 -21.39 10.75 2.59
N GLN A 155 -20.99 9.50 2.34
CA GLN A 155 -21.29 8.40 3.25
C GLN A 155 -20.53 8.56 4.58
N PHE A 156 -19.31 9.12 4.54
CA PHE A 156 -18.45 9.24 5.70
C PHE A 156 -17.98 10.67 5.94
N ARG A 157 -17.87 11.09 7.20
CA ARG A 157 -17.25 12.38 7.56
C ARG A 157 -15.73 12.29 7.56
N GLY A 158 -15.18 11.15 7.99
CA GLY A 158 -13.75 10.88 8.07
C GLY A 158 -13.47 9.45 8.50
N ILE A 159 -12.21 9.16 8.87
CA ILE A 159 -11.74 7.81 9.23
C ILE A 159 -12.50 7.24 10.43
N LEU A 160 -12.70 8.02 11.49
CA LEU A 160 -13.44 7.59 12.68
C LEU A 160 -14.89 7.21 12.38
N ASP A 161 -15.54 7.94 11.46
CA ASP A 161 -16.91 7.66 11.03
C ASP A 161 -16.98 6.36 10.20
N VAL A 162 -15.93 6.03 9.44
CA VAL A 162 -15.83 4.72 8.78
C VAL A 162 -15.78 3.60 9.81
N TYR A 163 -14.94 3.73 10.83
CA TYR A 163 -14.83 2.73 11.89
C TYR A 163 -16.14 2.56 12.63
N SER A 164 -16.74 3.66 13.12
CA SER A 164 -17.99 3.63 13.86
C SER A 164 -19.11 2.95 13.07
N LYS A 165 -19.35 3.39 11.82
CA LYS A 165 -20.41 2.82 10.98
C LYS A 165 -20.17 1.36 10.64
N THR A 166 -18.92 0.99 10.33
CA THR A 166 -18.59 -0.39 9.94
C THR A 166 -18.66 -1.35 11.13
N LEU A 167 -18.15 -0.94 12.30
CA LEU A 167 -18.25 -1.73 13.51
C LEU A 167 -19.71 -1.91 13.95
N SER A 168 -20.55 -0.90 13.75
CA SER A 168 -21.98 -1.00 14.06
C SER A 168 -22.75 -1.89 13.07
N SER A 169 -22.34 -2.00 11.81
CA SER A 169 -23.06 -2.79 10.79
C SER A 169 -22.56 -4.22 10.64
N ASP A 170 -21.23 -4.39 10.55
CA ASP A 170 -20.57 -5.65 10.16
C ASP A 170 -19.57 -6.14 11.23
N GLY A 171 -19.41 -5.40 12.33
CA GLY A 171 -18.44 -5.69 13.38
C GLY A 171 -16.99 -5.66 12.89
N ILE A 172 -16.10 -6.34 13.63
CA ILE A 172 -14.67 -6.43 13.32
C ILE A 172 -14.44 -7.17 11.99
N ALA A 173 -15.26 -8.18 11.68
CA ALA A 173 -15.18 -8.91 10.42
C ALA A 173 -15.35 -7.99 9.20
N GLY A 174 -16.13 -6.91 9.31
CA GLY A 174 -16.27 -5.88 8.28
C GLY A 174 -14.95 -5.16 7.95
N LEU A 175 -14.12 -4.89 8.95
CA LEU A 175 -12.82 -4.20 8.79
C LEU A 175 -11.76 -5.09 8.11
N TYR A 176 -11.90 -6.42 8.22
CA TYR A 176 -10.99 -7.40 7.64
C TYR A 176 -11.54 -8.11 6.39
N ARG A 177 -12.65 -7.61 5.84
CA ARG A 177 -13.23 -8.17 4.62
C ARG A 177 -12.22 -8.08 3.46
N GLY A 178 -11.89 -9.23 2.87
CA GLY A 178 -10.89 -9.35 1.80
C GLY A 178 -9.45 -9.59 2.28
N PHE A 179 -9.22 -9.79 3.58
CA PHE A 179 -7.87 -10.04 4.10
C PHE A 179 -7.18 -11.24 3.43
N GLY A 180 -7.88 -12.38 3.29
CA GLY A 180 -7.30 -13.59 2.68
C GLY A 180 -6.80 -13.39 1.25
N ILE A 181 -7.60 -12.73 0.40
CA ILE A 181 -7.18 -12.43 -0.99
C ILE A 181 -6.04 -11.42 -1.04
N SER A 182 -5.97 -10.49 -0.07
CA SER A 182 -4.85 -9.56 0.07
C SER A 182 -3.53 -10.29 0.35
N ILE A 183 -3.53 -11.28 1.24
CA ILE A 183 -2.33 -12.08 1.55
C ILE A 183 -1.86 -12.90 0.34
N ILE A 184 -2.78 -13.50 -0.40
CA ILE A 184 -2.46 -14.20 -1.66
C ILE A 184 -1.84 -13.21 -2.66
N GLY A 185 -2.43 -12.03 -2.82
CA GLY A 185 -1.91 -10.97 -3.68
C GLY A 185 -0.50 -10.52 -3.31
N ILE A 186 -0.20 -10.33 -2.01
CA ILE A 186 1.14 -9.97 -1.53
C ILE A 186 2.15 -11.08 -1.86
N THR A 187 1.76 -12.33 -1.66
CA THR A 187 2.63 -13.49 -1.92
C THR A 187 2.97 -13.60 -3.40
N LEU A 188 1.97 -13.52 -4.28
CA LEU A 188 2.16 -13.54 -5.72
C LEU A 188 3.00 -12.34 -6.19
N TYR A 189 2.71 -11.14 -5.68
CA TYR A 189 3.46 -9.93 -6.00
C TYR A 189 4.95 -10.08 -5.64
N ARG A 190 5.26 -10.56 -4.43
CA ARG A 190 6.66 -10.76 -4.00
C ARG A 190 7.35 -11.84 -4.82
N GLY A 191 6.68 -12.97 -5.09
CA GLY A 191 7.22 -14.04 -5.92
C GLY A 191 7.58 -13.53 -7.32
N MET A 192 6.66 -12.82 -7.97
CA MET A 192 6.92 -12.22 -9.29
C MET A 192 8.00 -11.15 -9.25
N TYR A 193 7.99 -10.27 -8.24
CA TYR A 193 9.00 -9.22 -8.08
C TYR A 193 10.41 -9.82 -8.02
N PHE A 194 10.63 -10.80 -7.14
CA PHE A 194 11.93 -11.45 -7.04
C PHE A 194 12.27 -12.25 -8.30
N GLY A 195 11.32 -12.99 -8.87
CA GLY A 195 11.56 -13.79 -10.07
C GLY A 195 11.97 -12.94 -11.27
N ILE A 196 11.25 -11.83 -11.51
CA ILE A 196 11.57 -10.88 -12.58
C ILE A 196 12.87 -10.16 -12.27
N TYR A 197 13.06 -9.66 -11.05
CA TYR A 197 14.28 -8.96 -10.66
C TYR A 197 15.52 -9.85 -10.85
N ASP A 198 15.48 -11.09 -10.36
CA ASP A 198 16.60 -12.03 -10.48
C ASP A 198 16.86 -12.48 -11.92
N THR A 199 15.83 -12.51 -12.78
CA THR A 199 15.98 -12.83 -14.21
C THR A 199 16.53 -11.64 -14.99
N MET A 200 16.04 -10.42 -14.71
CA MET A 200 16.42 -9.22 -15.44
C MET A 200 17.78 -8.66 -14.99
N LYS A 201 18.13 -8.80 -13.71
CA LYS A 201 19.40 -8.30 -13.16
C LYS A 201 20.62 -8.76 -13.99
N PRO A 202 20.85 -10.06 -14.26
CA PRO A 202 22.00 -10.51 -15.05
C PRO A 202 21.88 -10.21 -16.55
N ILE A 203 20.69 -9.89 -17.07
CA ILE A 203 20.49 -9.57 -18.50
C ILE A 203 20.77 -8.08 -18.75
N VAL A 204 20.34 -7.22 -17.83
CA VAL A 204 20.42 -5.76 -17.96
C VAL A 204 21.73 -5.22 -17.37
N LEU A 205 22.24 -5.82 -16.29
CA LEU A 205 23.49 -5.41 -15.63
C LEU A 205 24.63 -6.34 -16.07
N VAL A 206 25.10 -6.16 -17.31
CA VAL A 206 26.32 -6.80 -17.83
C VAL A 206 27.34 -5.69 -18.17
N GLY A 207 28.58 -5.83 -17.72
CA GLY A 207 29.68 -4.89 -18.03
C GLY A 207 29.77 -3.68 -17.08
N SER A 208 30.02 -2.47 -17.63
CA SER A 208 30.32 -1.23 -16.88
C SER A 208 29.25 -0.77 -15.86
N LEU A 209 28.01 -1.28 -15.96
CA LEU A 209 26.93 -0.98 -15.03
C LEU A 209 26.99 -1.79 -13.73
N GLU A 210 27.71 -2.91 -13.71
CA GLU A 210 27.90 -3.72 -12.50
C GLU A 210 28.83 -3.00 -11.52
N GLU A 211 29.94 -2.43 -11.99
CA GLU A 211 30.88 -1.66 -11.16
C GLU A 211 30.25 -0.39 -10.58
N THR A 212 29.38 0.29 -11.32
CA THR A 212 28.71 1.53 -10.87
C THR A 212 27.68 1.26 -9.76
N TYR A 213 27.02 0.09 -9.78
CA TYR A 213 26.00 -0.26 -8.78
C TYR A 213 26.59 -0.75 -7.45
N TYR A 214 27.76 -1.40 -7.47
CA TYR A 214 28.48 -1.81 -6.25
C TYR A 214 29.31 -0.67 -5.64
N SER A 215 29.65 0.36 -6.41
CA SER A 215 30.37 1.55 -5.94
C SER A 215 29.48 2.69 -5.43
N ALA A 216 28.15 2.59 -5.61
CA ALA A 216 27.20 3.50 -4.99
C ALA A 216 26.98 3.10 -3.51
N PRO A 217 27.46 3.88 -2.52
CA PRO A 217 27.07 3.64 -1.15
C PRO A 217 25.59 3.97 -1.03
N LEU A 218 24.79 2.96 -0.67
CA LEU A 218 23.39 3.13 -0.30
C LEU A 218 23.28 4.21 0.78
N LEU A 219 22.86 5.41 0.37
CA LEU A 219 22.30 6.44 1.24
C LEU A 219 20.95 5.97 1.79
#